data_AF-A0A378LW67-F1
#
_entry.id   AF-A0A378LW67-F1
#
_cell.length_a   1.000
_cell.length_b   1.000
_cell.length_c   1.000
_cell.angle_alpha   90.00
_cell.angle_beta   90.00
_cell.angle_gamma   90.00
#
_symmetry.space_group_name_H-M   'P 1'
#
loop_
_entity.id
_entity.type
_entity.pdbx_description
1 polymer ?
#
loop_
_entity_poly.entity_id
_entity_poly.type
_entity_poly.pdbx_seq_one_letter_code
_entity_poly.pdbx_strand_id
1 'polypeptide(L)'
;MPQITDFSLFLETNVLRNEFGFQYKLGLPIIPQVQRGQVCKLNALSVVLNSLHQFREMPKPLPLRKNRNEYAYSMRELSKEKYDSQVGEIYSAQVLAAIAADNGYPDSSIYTENQYPLYVGRIIAAMENDQAPIIFYDVDQSGEPALYMSDREHAVVVAGYFINKQQEECFIISQWGKYYWVKAADVFASTSQLSKSRTPEVFYKYDSGWHDLYSTRFAPPELFTKAPTERRTAHEVPKGDGGLKNKILVINHQPKVEKTSLYSSHFTMFSSKESERLFREDLARKNIPRTTF
;
A
#
# COMPACT_ATOMS: atom_id res chain seq x y z
N MET A 1 0.68 7.14 13.25
CA MET A 1 0.27 5.72 13.11
C MET A 1 1.24 4.84 13.86
N PRO A 2 0.78 3.91 14.71
CA PRO A 2 1.69 3.04 15.47
C PRO A 2 2.54 2.18 14.52
N GLN A 3 3.86 2.33 14.61
CA GLN A 3 4.80 1.51 13.86
C GLN A 3 4.93 0.14 14.52
N ILE A 4 4.92 -0.93 13.72
CA ILE A 4 5.28 -2.27 14.17
C ILE A 4 6.78 -2.45 13.97
N THR A 5 7.54 -2.40 15.07
CA THR A 5 8.99 -2.66 15.08
C THR A 5 9.30 -4.10 15.47
N ASP A 6 8.50 -4.67 16.37
CA ASP A 6 8.58 -6.05 16.82
C ASP A 6 7.18 -6.65 16.74
N PHE A 7 7.05 -7.66 15.88
CA PHE A 7 5.79 -8.34 15.62
C PHE A 7 5.33 -9.20 16.80
N SER A 8 6.25 -9.79 17.58
CA SER A 8 5.90 -10.60 18.75
C SER A 8 5.31 -9.71 19.84
N LEU A 9 6.00 -8.61 20.15
CA LEU A 9 5.50 -7.61 21.09
C LEU A 9 4.17 -7.02 20.62
N PHE A 10 4.04 -6.72 19.32
CA PHE A 10 2.80 -6.22 18.74
C PHE A 10 1.62 -7.18 18.96
N LEU A 11 1.78 -8.48 18.72
CA LEU A 11 0.73 -9.47 18.97
C LEU A 11 0.30 -9.44 20.44
N GLU A 12 1.26 -9.50 21.37
CA GLU A 12 0.97 -9.53 22.80
C GLU A 12 0.30 -8.25 23.32
N THR A 13 0.67 -7.10 22.76
CA THR A 13 0.24 -5.79 23.27
C THR A 13 -1.06 -5.30 22.61
N ASN A 14 -1.25 -5.55 21.32
CA ASN A 14 -2.33 -4.94 20.54
C ASN A 14 -3.40 -5.93 20.07
N VAL A 15 -3.06 -7.19 19.82
CA VAL A 15 -3.96 -8.16 19.19
C VAL A 15 -4.80 -8.88 20.25
N LEU A 16 -6.10 -9.05 19.97
CA LEU A 16 -7.01 -9.82 20.78
C LEU A 16 -6.56 -11.29 20.82
N ARG A 17 -6.47 -11.86 22.02
CA ARG A 17 -6.19 -13.28 22.22
C ARG A 17 -7.39 -13.96 22.83
N ASN A 18 -7.83 -15.06 22.24
CA ASN A 18 -8.83 -15.96 22.81
C ASN A 18 -8.22 -17.35 23.06
N GLU A 19 -9.06 -18.33 23.39
CA GLU A 19 -8.66 -19.72 23.64
C GLU A 19 -7.95 -20.38 22.43
N PHE A 20 -8.20 -19.89 21.22
CA PHE A 20 -7.60 -20.36 19.96
C PHE A 20 -6.35 -19.57 19.55
N GLY A 21 -5.92 -18.57 20.35
CA GLY A 21 -4.73 -17.77 20.08
C GLY A 21 -5.05 -16.33 19.64
N PHE A 22 -4.08 -15.70 18.98
CA PHE A 22 -4.20 -14.31 18.51
C PHE A 22 -5.13 -14.23 17.29
N GLN A 23 -6.05 -13.28 17.30
CA GLN A 23 -7.01 -13.02 16.23
C GLN A 23 -6.38 -12.14 15.14
N TYR A 24 -5.57 -12.75 14.27
CA TYR A 24 -4.93 -12.05 13.15
C TYR A 24 -4.70 -12.98 11.95
N LYS A 25 -4.43 -12.39 10.79
CA LYS A 25 -3.95 -13.08 9.61
C LYS A 25 -3.06 -12.17 8.77
N LEU A 26 -2.00 -12.74 8.22
CA LEU A 26 -1.15 -12.11 7.21
C LEU A 26 -1.52 -12.63 5.82
N GLY A 27 -1.51 -11.76 4.82
CA GLY A 27 -1.65 -12.14 3.42
C GLY A 27 -0.29 -12.44 2.78
N LEU A 28 -0.17 -12.09 1.50
CA LEU A 28 1.08 -12.15 0.75
C LEU A 28 2.22 -11.54 1.58
N PRO A 29 3.38 -12.23 1.72
CA PRO A 29 4.60 -11.61 2.22
C PRO A 29 4.86 -10.23 1.58
N ILE A 30 5.00 -9.17 2.38
CA ILE A 30 5.30 -7.83 1.85
C ILE A 30 6.76 -7.45 2.12
N ILE A 31 7.39 -6.80 1.15
CA ILE A 31 8.72 -6.18 1.30
C ILE A 31 8.51 -4.66 1.36
N PRO A 32 8.53 -4.04 2.55
CA PRO A 32 8.35 -2.59 2.64
C PRO A 32 9.43 -1.84 1.87
N GLN A 33 9.01 -0.84 1.09
CA GLN A 33 9.92 0.01 0.30
C GLN A 33 9.85 1.46 0.76
N VAL A 34 11.03 2.07 0.96
CA VAL A 34 11.14 3.48 1.32
C VAL A 34 10.67 4.35 0.16
N GLN A 35 9.61 5.12 0.40
CA GLN A 35 9.13 6.08 -0.57
C GLN A 35 9.98 7.36 -0.55
N ARG A 36 10.32 7.87 -1.73
CA ARG A 36 10.85 9.22 -1.91
C ARG A 36 10.03 9.95 -2.97
N GLY A 37 9.73 11.24 -2.78
CA GLY A 37 8.97 12.03 -3.76
C GLY A 37 7.47 11.70 -3.82
N GLN A 38 6.78 12.28 -4.81
CA GLN A 38 5.34 12.18 -5.05
C GLN A 38 5.01 10.96 -5.94
N VAL A 39 5.29 9.75 -5.43
CA VAL A 39 5.11 8.49 -6.17
C VAL A 39 4.46 7.41 -5.30
N CYS A 40 3.68 7.79 -4.29
CA CYS A 40 3.11 6.85 -3.29
C CYS A 40 2.37 5.67 -3.93
N LYS A 41 1.57 5.94 -4.95
CA LYS A 41 0.76 4.95 -5.66
C LYS A 41 1.61 3.98 -6.50
N LEU A 42 2.60 4.49 -7.22
CA LEU A 42 3.59 3.64 -7.89
C LEU A 42 4.45 2.86 -6.89
N ASN A 43 4.76 3.44 -5.74
CA ASN A 43 5.50 2.75 -4.68
C ASN A 43 4.68 1.59 -4.10
N ALA A 44 3.39 1.80 -3.81
CA ALA A 44 2.50 0.72 -3.36
C ALA A 44 2.40 -0.40 -4.41
N LEU A 45 2.26 -0.05 -5.69
CA LEU A 45 2.30 -1.03 -6.78
C LEU A 45 3.64 -1.78 -6.84
N SER A 46 4.76 -1.07 -6.81
CA SER A 46 6.11 -1.64 -6.78
C SER A 46 6.30 -2.60 -5.61
N VAL A 47 5.79 -2.28 -4.42
CA VAL A 47 5.82 -3.16 -3.25
C VAL A 47 5.10 -4.48 -3.53
N VAL A 48 3.88 -4.43 -4.10
CA VAL A 48 3.12 -5.63 -4.46
C VAL A 48 3.84 -6.44 -5.53
N LEU A 49 4.29 -5.83 -6.63
CA LEU A 49 4.92 -6.55 -7.73
C LEU A 49 6.25 -7.19 -7.33
N ASN A 50 7.08 -6.49 -6.55
CA ASN A 50 8.34 -7.08 -6.05
C ASN A 50 8.08 -8.25 -5.09
N SER A 51 7.02 -8.14 -4.27
CA SER A 51 6.61 -9.23 -3.38
C SER A 51 6.12 -10.44 -4.18
N LEU A 52 5.29 -10.23 -5.19
CA LEU A 52 4.85 -11.30 -6.10
C LEU A 52 6.01 -11.93 -6.87
N HIS A 53 6.97 -11.14 -7.35
CA HIS A 53 8.18 -11.67 -7.98
C HIS A 53 8.98 -12.55 -7.02
N GLN A 54 9.26 -12.05 -5.80
CA GLN A 54 10.08 -12.76 -4.83
C GLN A 54 9.41 -14.04 -4.30
N PHE A 55 8.10 -14.02 -4.07
CA PHE A 55 7.42 -15.09 -3.34
C PHE A 55 6.50 -15.96 -4.21
N ARG A 56 6.16 -15.52 -5.42
CA ARG A 56 5.28 -16.26 -6.35
C ARG A 56 5.93 -16.52 -7.71
N GLU A 57 7.23 -16.24 -7.83
CA GLU A 57 8.00 -16.40 -9.07
C GLU A 57 7.37 -15.68 -10.27
N MET A 58 6.65 -14.59 -10.00
CA MET A 58 6.08 -13.73 -11.04
C MET A 58 7.21 -12.94 -11.74
N PRO A 59 6.97 -12.33 -12.92
CA PRO A 59 8.00 -11.60 -13.66
C PRO A 59 8.66 -10.49 -12.82
N LYS A 60 9.98 -10.30 -12.96
CA LYS A 60 10.70 -9.20 -12.27
C LYS A 60 10.15 -7.86 -12.78
N PRO A 61 9.54 -7.01 -11.94
CA PRO A 61 9.00 -5.73 -12.39
C PRO A 61 10.12 -4.73 -12.70
N LEU A 62 9.79 -3.69 -13.47
CA LEU A 62 10.64 -2.50 -13.60
C LEU A 62 10.89 -1.89 -12.22
N PRO A 63 12.09 -1.33 -11.96
CA PRO A 63 12.32 -0.63 -10.71
C PRO A 63 11.47 0.65 -10.66
N LEU A 64 11.10 1.09 -9.46
CA LEU A 64 10.36 2.34 -9.27
C LEU A 64 11.11 3.55 -9.86
N ARG A 65 12.44 3.53 -9.80
CA ARG A 65 13.34 4.58 -10.31
C ARG A 65 14.51 3.96 -11.05
N LYS A 66 15.06 4.67 -12.04
CA LYS A 66 16.31 4.31 -12.68
C LYS A 66 17.41 4.07 -11.64
N ASN A 67 18.17 3.02 -11.85
CA ASN A 67 19.46 2.81 -11.22
C ASN A 67 20.46 2.71 -12.37
N ARG A 68 21.33 3.72 -12.54
CA ARG A 68 22.22 3.85 -13.72
C ARG A 68 23.08 2.60 -13.98
N ASN A 69 23.27 1.75 -12.97
CA ASN A 69 24.10 0.56 -13.03
C ASN A 69 23.33 -0.73 -13.37
N GLU A 70 22.00 -0.74 -13.33
CA GLU A 70 21.19 -1.96 -13.50
C GLU A 70 19.98 -1.75 -14.43
N TYR A 71 19.38 -0.55 -14.43
CA TYR A 71 18.14 -0.27 -15.14
C TYR A 71 18.16 1.11 -15.79
N ALA A 72 18.14 1.11 -17.13
CA ALA A 72 18.01 2.29 -17.96
C ALA A 72 16.55 2.78 -18.12
N TYR A 73 15.58 2.05 -17.56
CA TYR A 73 14.15 2.38 -17.62
C TYR A 73 13.48 2.07 -16.29
N SER A 74 12.40 2.78 -15.97
CA SER A 74 11.71 2.64 -14.67
C SER A 74 10.21 2.80 -14.76
N MET A 75 9.50 2.29 -13.75
CA MET A 75 8.04 2.41 -13.66
C MET A 75 7.57 3.88 -13.63
N ARG A 76 8.38 4.78 -13.03
CA ARG A 76 8.12 6.23 -13.07
C ARG A 76 8.28 6.84 -14.46
N GLU A 77 9.10 6.27 -15.32
CA GLU A 77 9.27 6.76 -16.70
C GLU A 77 8.18 6.22 -17.60
N LEU A 78 7.87 4.93 -17.45
CA LEU A 78 6.69 4.31 -18.04
C LEU A 78 5.42 5.11 -17.75
N SER A 79 5.21 5.53 -16.49
CA SER A 79 4.03 6.32 -16.12
C SER A 79 3.96 7.67 -16.81
N LYS A 80 5.11 8.29 -17.10
CA LYS A 80 5.19 9.60 -17.75
C LYS A 80 5.00 9.49 -19.27
N GLU A 81 5.56 8.45 -19.86
CA GLU A 81 5.58 8.27 -21.32
C GLU A 81 4.28 7.69 -21.86
N LYS A 82 3.64 6.77 -21.13
CA LYS A 82 2.41 6.09 -21.60
C LYS A 82 1.12 6.58 -20.95
N TYR A 83 1.21 7.19 -19.77
CA TYR A 83 0.05 7.51 -18.94
C TYR A 83 0.02 8.99 -18.51
N ASP A 84 0.80 9.83 -19.20
CA ASP A 84 0.82 11.30 -19.07
C ASP A 84 1.02 11.85 -17.65
N SER A 85 1.63 11.05 -16.77
CA SER A 85 2.06 11.48 -15.44
C SER A 85 3.13 12.58 -15.55
N GLN A 86 3.10 13.59 -14.68
CA GLN A 86 4.06 14.71 -14.74
C GLN A 86 5.31 14.44 -13.88
N VAL A 87 5.10 13.89 -12.70
CA VAL A 87 6.10 13.63 -11.66
C VAL A 87 6.14 12.18 -11.19
N GLY A 88 5.27 11.30 -11.70
CA GLY A 88 5.10 9.91 -11.27
C GLY A 88 3.89 9.70 -10.34
N GLU A 89 3.07 10.73 -10.18
CA GLU A 89 1.74 10.69 -9.61
C GLU A 89 0.79 9.89 -10.50
N ILE A 90 -0.17 9.23 -9.87
CA ILE A 90 -1.24 8.47 -10.52
C ILE A 90 -2.54 8.83 -9.81
N TYR A 91 -3.64 8.94 -10.53
CA TYR A 91 -4.94 9.31 -9.93
C TYR A 91 -6.03 8.29 -10.22
N SER A 92 -5.68 7.20 -10.90
CA SER A 92 -6.59 6.16 -11.33
C SER A 92 -6.05 4.78 -10.93
N ALA A 93 -6.94 3.97 -10.35
CA ALA A 93 -6.65 2.57 -10.10
C ALA A 93 -6.53 1.77 -11.42
N GLN A 94 -7.23 2.18 -12.49
CA GLN A 94 -7.10 1.55 -13.82
C GLN A 94 -5.72 1.83 -14.42
N VAL A 95 -5.19 3.04 -14.25
CA VAL A 95 -3.81 3.35 -14.68
C VAL A 95 -2.79 2.52 -13.89
N LEU A 96 -2.97 2.34 -12.57
CA LEU A 96 -2.10 1.44 -11.80
C LEU A 96 -2.20 -0.02 -12.28
N ALA A 97 -3.40 -0.51 -12.59
CA ALA A 97 -3.62 -1.82 -13.16
C ALA A 97 -2.95 -1.97 -14.55
N ALA A 98 -3.06 -0.96 -15.40
CA ALA A 98 -2.43 -0.97 -16.72
C ALA A 98 -0.89 -0.95 -16.62
N ILE A 99 -0.33 -0.18 -15.68
CA ILE A 99 1.10 -0.22 -15.36
C ILE A 99 1.51 -1.60 -14.86
N ALA A 100 0.69 -2.27 -14.04
CA ALA A 100 0.94 -3.65 -13.62
C ALA A 100 0.98 -4.60 -14.84
N ALA A 101 0.04 -4.47 -15.76
CA ALA A 101 -0.02 -5.25 -16.99
C ALA A 101 1.23 -5.05 -17.87
N ASP A 102 1.69 -3.80 -18.02
CA ASP A 102 2.96 -3.47 -18.70
C ASP A 102 4.19 -4.12 -18.03
N ASN A 103 4.10 -4.49 -16.75
CA ASN A 103 5.13 -5.20 -16.00
C ASN A 103 4.95 -6.73 -16.01
N GLY A 104 4.02 -7.26 -16.82
CA GLY A 104 3.75 -8.70 -16.92
C GLY A 104 2.69 -9.23 -15.94
N TYR A 105 1.87 -8.35 -15.36
CA TYR A 105 0.80 -8.70 -14.41
C TYR A 105 -0.57 -8.29 -14.99
N PRO A 106 -1.09 -9.00 -16.02
CA PRO A 106 -2.28 -8.56 -16.76
C PRO A 106 -3.58 -8.67 -15.95
N ASP A 107 -3.61 -9.58 -14.98
CA ASP A 107 -4.82 -9.85 -14.20
C ASP A 107 -4.87 -8.94 -12.97
N SER A 108 -5.88 -8.08 -12.91
CA SER A 108 -6.14 -7.24 -11.74
C SER A 108 -7.64 -7.01 -11.55
N SER A 109 -8.03 -6.80 -10.30
CA SER A 109 -9.40 -6.48 -9.91
C SER A 109 -9.42 -5.11 -9.25
N ILE A 110 -10.37 -4.28 -9.66
CA ILE A 110 -10.64 -2.98 -9.03
C ILE A 110 -12.04 -3.02 -8.46
N TYR A 111 -12.13 -2.94 -7.13
CA TYR A 111 -13.40 -2.89 -6.42
C TYR A 111 -13.72 -1.46 -6.02
N THR A 112 -15.00 -1.15 -5.82
CA THR A 112 -15.46 0.11 -5.24
C THR A 112 -16.56 -0.20 -4.24
N GLU A 113 -16.26 -0.06 -2.94
CA GLU A 113 -17.14 -0.51 -1.87
C GLU A 113 -17.60 0.66 -1.00
N ASN A 114 -18.88 1.04 -1.13
CA ASN A 114 -19.43 2.23 -0.45
C ASN A 114 -20.00 1.96 0.95
N GLN A 115 -19.88 0.73 1.45
CA GLN A 115 -20.36 0.32 2.76
C GLN A 115 -19.22 -0.29 3.55
N TYR A 116 -19.09 0.11 4.82
CA TYR A 116 -18.01 -0.35 5.70
C TYR A 116 -17.85 -1.88 5.72
N PRO A 117 -18.91 -2.69 5.93
CA PRO A 117 -18.77 -4.15 5.98
C PRO A 117 -18.29 -4.74 4.65
N LEU A 118 -18.73 -4.20 3.52
CA LEU A 118 -18.32 -4.67 2.20
C LEU A 118 -16.87 -4.29 1.89
N TYR A 119 -16.46 -3.07 2.27
CA TYR A 119 -15.09 -2.59 2.10
C TYR A 119 -14.09 -3.46 2.87
N VAL A 120 -14.35 -3.69 4.16
CA VAL A 120 -13.51 -4.55 5.00
C VAL A 120 -13.55 -6.00 4.53
N GLY A 121 -14.75 -6.52 4.25
CA GLY A 121 -14.94 -7.89 3.75
C GLY A 121 -14.19 -8.15 2.44
N ARG A 122 -14.13 -7.17 1.53
CA ARG A 122 -13.39 -7.28 0.27
C ARG A 122 -11.87 -7.35 0.50
N ILE A 123 -11.35 -6.52 1.38
CA ILE A 123 -9.92 -6.52 1.74
C ILE A 123 -9.54 -7.85 2.39
N ILE A 124 -10.36 -8.33 3.33
CA ILE A 124 -10.17 -9.64 3.97
C ILE A 124 -10.21 -10.76 2.94
N ALA A 125 -11.20 -10.78 2.05
CA ALA A 125 -11.29 -11.80 1.01
C ALA A 125 -10.07 -11.82 0.07
N ALA A 126 -9.49 -10.66 -0.25
CA ALA A 126 -8.25 -10.61 -1.02
C ALA A 126 -7.08 -11.24 -0.26
N MET A 127 -6.94 -10.96 1.04
CA MET A 127 -5.89 -11.57 1.88
C MET A 127 -6.10 -13.07 2.12
N GLU A 128 -7.35 -13.52 2.23
CA GLU A 128 -7.70 -14.94 2.30
C GLU A 128 -7.24 -15.71 1.06
N ASN A 129 -7.23 -15.04 -0.10
CA ASN A 129 -6.70 -15.57 -1.35
C ASN A 129 -5.20 -15.30 -1.56
N ASP A 130 -4.47 -14.98 -0.48
CA ASP A 130 -3.02 -14.73 -0.52
C ASP A 130 -2.61 -13.55 -1.42
N GLN A 131 -3.50 -12.56 -1.55
CA GLN A 131 -3.26 -11.34 -2.34
C GLN A 131 -2.95 -10.15 -1.43
N ALA A 132 -2.36 -9.10 -2.02
CA ALA A 132 -2.00 -7.86 -1.34
C ALA A 132 -2.82 -6.69 -1.89
N PRO A 133 -3.96 -6.33 -1.27
CA PRO A 133 -4.76 -5.22 -1.74
C PRO A 133 -4.05 -3.88 -1.51
N ILE A 134 -4.11 -3.02 -2.52
CA ILE A 134 -3.72 -1.60 -2.46
C ILE A 134 -4.97 -0.79 -2.16
N ILE A 135 -4.91 0.01 -1.11
CA ILE A 135 -6.01 0.87 -0.66
C ILE A 135 -5.58 2.33 -0.67
N PHE A 136 -6.58 3.22 -0.74
CA PHE A 136 -6.36 4.66 -0.89
C PHE A 136 -7.13 5.45 0.15
N TYR A 137 -6.48 6.39 0.83
CA TYR A 137 -7.07 7.27 1.84
C TYR A 137 -6.20 8.51 2.05
N ASP A 138 -6.74 9.59 2.62
CA ASP A 138 -5.95 10.78 2.97
C ASP A 138 -5.12 10.53 4.22
N VAL A 139 -3.89 11.04 4.27
CA VAL A 139 -3.02 10.93 5.44
C VAL A 139 -2.65 12.27 6.07
N ASP A 140 -2.48 12.27 7.40
CA ASP A 140 -1.82 13.35 8.11
C ASP A 140 -0.28 13.27 7.99
N GLN A 141 0.42 14.19 8.67
CA GLN A 141 1.89 14.22 8.68
C GLN A 141 2.50 12.98 9.37
N SER A 142 1.75 12.33 10.24
CA SER A 142 2.14 11.11 10.97
C SER A 142 1.76 9.83 10.22
N GLY A 143 1.12 9.94 9.05
CA GLY A 143 0.65 8.83 8.24
C GLY A 143 -0.68 8.23 8.66
N GLU A 144 -1.36 8.80 9.66
CA GLU A 144 -2.69 8.35 10.10
C GLU A 144 -3.75 8.72 9.06
N PRO A 145 -4.84 7.94 8.93
CA PRO A 145 -6.01 8.37 8.16
C PRO A 145 -6.51 9.73 8.62
N ALA A 146 -6.76 10.61 7.66
CA ALA A 146 -7.22 11.97 7.90
C ALA A 146 -8.41 12.32 7.02
N LEU A 147 -9.11 13.41 7.35
CA LEU A 147 -10.26 13.91 6.61
C LEU A 147 -9.91 15.22 5.88
N TYR A 148 -9.18 15.11 4.76
CA TYR A 148 -8.71 16.25 3.97
C TYR A 148 -9.30 16.35 2.55
N MET A 149 -10.43 15.69 2.29
CA MET A 149 -11.17 15.78 1.02
C MET A 149 -10.31 15.54 -0.23
N SER A 150 -9.39 14.57 -0.19
CA SER A 150 -8.41 14.21 -1.23
C SER A 150 -7.17 15.10 -1.32
N ASP A 151 -6.96 16.07 -0.43
CA ASP A 151 -5.77 16.94 -0.47
C ASP A 151 -4.47 16.17 -0.19
N ARG A 152 -4.54 15.05 0.52
CA ARG A 152 -3.36 14.27 0.94
C ARG A 152 -3.50 12.78 0.65
N GLU A 153 -4.10 12.47 -0.49
CA GLU A 153 -4.44 11.12 -0.86
C GLU A 153 -3.18 10.25 -1.01
N HIS A 154 -3.15 9.19 -0.23
CA HIS A 154 -2.08 8.23 -0.15
C HIS A 154 -2.52 6.86 -0.65
N ALA A 155 -1.55 6.00 -0.93
CA ALA A 155 -1.77 4.60 -1.25
C ALA A 155 -0.87 3.75 -0.38
N VAL A 156 -1.42 2.69 0.17
CA VAL A 156 -0.70 1.72 1.00
C VAL A 156 -1.06 0.31 0.58
N VAL A 157 -0.22 -0.64 0.97
CA VAL A 157 -0.47 -2.07 0.76
C VAL A 157 -0.92 -2.66 2.09
N VAL A 158 -2.04 -3.37 2.10
CA VAL A 158 -2.47 -4.14 3.28
C VAL A 158 -1.74 -5.48 3.27
N ALA A 159 -0.97 -5.73 4.32
CA ALA A 159 -0.18 -6.94 4.51
C ALA A 159 -0.87 -7.97 5.43
N GLY A 160 -1.88 -7.54 6.18
CA GLY A 160 -2.63 -8.40 7.09
C GLY A 160 -3.77 -7.65 7.77
N TYR A 161 -4.53 -8.38 8.58
CA TYR A 161 -5.57 -7.83 9.44
C TYR A 161 -5.59 -8.53 10.79
N PHE A 162 -6.20 -7.88 11.78
CA PHE A 162 -6.37 -8.43 13.11
C PHE A 162 -7.53 -7.76 13.83
N ILE A 163 -7.95 -8.37 14.93
CA ILE A 163 -8.87 -7.77 15.89
C ILE A 163 -8.05 -7.26 17.07
N ASN A 164 -8.14 -5.98 17.40
CA ASN A 164 -7.40 -5.42 18.54
C ASN A 164 -8.06 -5.80 19.88
N LYS A 165 -7.40 -5.51 21.01
CA LYS A 165 -7.94 -5.79 22.35
C LYS A 165 -9.26 -5.07 22.68
N GLN A 166 -9.59 -4.02 21.93
CA GLN A 166 -10.86 -3.29 22.01
C GLN A 166 -11.94 -3.89 21.10
N GLN A 167 -11.67 -5.06 20.47
CA GLN A 167 -12.55 -5.75 19.53
C GLN A 167 -12.82 -4.98 18.23
N GLU A 168 -11.87 -4.13 17.81
CA GLU A 168 -11.95 -3.37 16.57
C GLU A 168 -11.15 -4.05 15.46
N GLU A 169 -11.71 -4.06 14.24
CA GLU A 169 -11.02 -4.54 13.04
C GLU A 169 -9.90 -3.56 12.67
N CYS A 170 -8.70 -4.11 12.48
CA CYS A 170 -7.50 -3.34 12.19
C CYS A 170 -6.74 -3.97 11.02
N PHE A 171 -6.06 -3.12 10.25
CA PHE A 171 -5.19 -3.52 9.16
C PHE A 171 -3.73 -3.35 9.56
N ILE A 172 -2.90 -4.32 9.16
CA ILE A 172 -1.45 -4.19 9.13
C ILE A 172 -1.09 -3.73 7.72
N ILE A 173 -0.42 -2.59 7.61
CA ILE A 173 -0.12 -1.97 6.33
C ILE A 173 1.37 -1.74 6.14
N SER A 174 1.80 -1.76 4.89
CA SER A 174 3.14 -1.34 4.48
C SER A 174 3.09 0.08 3.93
N GLN A 175 3.82 0.98 4.61
CA GLN A 175 3.91 2.40 4.27
C GLN A 175 5.33 2.89 4.54
N TRP A 176 5.88 3.74 3.67
CA TRP A 176 7.18 4.41 3.86
C TRP A 176 8.36 3.51 4.27
N GLY A 177 8.37 2.26 3.80
CA GLY A 177 9.44 1.30 4.09
C GLY A 177 9.33 0.59 5.43
N LYS A 178 8.18 0.68 6.12
CA LYS A 178 7.94 0.06 7.41
C LYS A 178 6.54 -0.56 7.49
N TYR A 179 6.31 -1.33 8.54
CA TYR A 179 4.98 -1.83 8.91
C TYR A 179 4.35 -0.93 9.95
N TYR A 180 3.04 -0.72 9.80
CA TYR A 180 2.19 0.02 10.71
C TYR A 180 0.88 -0.72 10.89
N TRP A 181 0.09 -0.33 11.89
CA TRP A 181 -1.30 -0.75 11.95
C TRP A 181 -2.26 0.43 12.11
N VAL A 182 -3.48 0.22 11.63
CA VAL A 182 -4.53 1.24 11.60
C VAL A 182 -5.90 0.60 11.78
N LYS A 183 -6.87 1.33 12.36
CA LYS A 183 -8.25 0.86 12.44
C LYS A 183 -8.91 0.88 11.07
N ALA A 184 -9.64 -0.18 10.75
CA ALA A 184 -10.36 -0.28 9.48
C ALA A 184 -11.43 0.81 9.35
N ALA A 185 -12.08 1.19 10.45
CA ALA A 185 -13.08 2.25 10.49
C ALA A 185 -12.52 3.62 10.08
N ASP A 186 -11.34 3.98 10.58
CA ASP A 186 -10.67 5.26 10.27
C ASP A 186 -10.25 5.32 8.80
N VAL A 187 -9.72 4.20 8.28
CA VAL A 187 -9.41 4.05 6.86
C VAL A 187 -10.67 4.21 6.01
N PHE A 188 -11.78 3.55 6.37
CA PHE A 188 -13.02 3.64 5.61
C PHE A 188 -13.62 5.05 5.62
N ALA A 189 -13.61 5.73 6.77
CA ALA A 189 -14.04 7.11 6.87
C ALA A 189 -13.20 8.02 5.95
N SER A 190 -11.88 7.84 5.97
CA SER A 190 -10.95 8.61 5.14
C SER A 190 -11.06 8.31 3.64
N THR A 191 -11.26 7.05 3.24
CA THR A 191 -11.45 6.71 1.81
C THR A 191 -12.82 7.17 1.28
N SER A 192 -13.84 7.19 2.16
CA SER A 192 -15.22 7.56 1.81
C SER A 192 -15.41 9.03 1.51
N GLN A 193 -14.51 9.91 1.96
CA GLN A 193 -14.54 11.33 1.62
C GLN A 193 -13.71 11.67 0.37
N LEU A 194 -12.88 10.75 -0.14
CA LEU A 194 -12.10 11.02 -1.34
C LEU A 194 -13.02 11.35 -2.53
N SER A 195 -12.45 12.07 -3.49
CA SER A 195 -13.13 12.52 -4.67
C SER A 195 -13.27 11.38 -5.68
N LYS A 196 -14.40 11.34 -6.39
CA LYS A 196 -14.65 10.40 -7.49
C LYS A 196 -13.86 10.75 -8.76
N SER A 197 -13.38 11.99 -8.84
CA SER A 197 -12.54 12.53 -9.90
C SER A 197 -11.59 13.57 -9.29
N ARG A 198 -10.37 13.67 -9.82
CA ARG A 198 -9.40 14.68 -9.42
C ARG A 198 -9.40 15.88 -10.36
N THR A 199 -9.29 17.07 -9.78
CA THR A 199 -8.90 18.25 -10.52
C THR A 199 -7.40 18.18 -10.84
N PRO A 200 -6.97 18.61 -12.04
CA PRO A 200 -5.57 18.82 -12.38
C PRO A 200 -4.75 19.49 -11.27
N GLU A 201 -3.76 18.78 -10.72
CA GLU A 201 -2.82 19.35 -9.76
C GLU A 201 -1.68 20.06 -10.47
N VAL A 202 -1.08 21.02 -9.78
CA VAL A 202 0.08 21.77 -10.25
C VAL A 202 1.30 21.34 -9.46
N PHE A 203 2.32 20.89 -10.18
CA PHE A 203 3.60 20.49 -9.66
C PHE A 203 4.66 21.52 -9.96
N TYR A 204 5.58 21.65 -9.02
CA TYR A 204 6.69 22.57 -9.10
C TYR A 204 8.00 21.81 -8.92
N LYS A 205 8.96 22.08 -9.81
CA LYS A 205 10.30 21.53 -9.69
C LYS A 205 11.18 22.51 -8.92
N TYR A 206 11.79 22.00 -7.85
CA TYR A 206 12.72 22.75 -7.02
C TYR A 206 14.16 22.34 -7.35
N ASP A 207 15.07 23.32 -7.44
CA ASP A 207 16.49 23.08 -7.72
C ASP A 207 17.23 22.48 -6.50
N SER A 208 18.38 21.84 -6.75
CA SER A 208 19.24 21.30 -5.69
C SER A 208 19.74 22.42 -4.76
N GLY A 209 19.45 22.31 -3.45
CA GLY A 209 19.78 23.32 -2.42
C GLY A 209 18.57 23.76 -1.59
N TRP A 210 17.36 23.38 -2.01
CA TRP A 210 16.12 23.55 -1.24
C TRP A 210 16.01 22.45 -0.19
N HIS A 211 16.67 22.66 0.94
CA HIS A 211 16.62 21.75 2.09
C HIS A 211 15.35 22.02 2.91
N ASP A 212 14.25 21.36 2.56
CA ASP A 212 13.50 20.49 3.48
C ASP A 212 12.37 19.77 2.73
N LEU A 213 12.73 18.68 2.05
CA LEU A 213 11.80 17.80 1.32
C LEU A 213 10.70 17.18 2.21
N TYR A 214 10.81 17.30 3.54
CA TYR A 214 9.88 16.73 4.50
C TYR A 214 9.03 17.78 5.22
N SER A 215 9.55 18.95 5.60
CA SER A 215 8.75 19.97 6.31
C SER A 215 7.97 20.93 5.41
N THR A 216 8.36 21.09 4.13
CA THR A 216 7.76 22.09 3.23
C THR A 216 6.94 21.51 2.08
N ARG A 217 6.74 20.19 2.06
CA ARG A 217 6.06 19.44 0.98
C ARG A 217 4.63 19.89 0.66
N PHE A 218 4.00 20.61 1.60
CA PHE A 218 2.61 21.09 1.52
C PHE A 218 2.50 22.62 1.61
N ALA A 219 3.62 23.35 1.63
CA ALA A 219 3.61 24.80 1.66
C ALA A 219 3.37 25.37 0.25
N PRO A 220 2.46 26.35 0.08
CA PRO A 220 2.25 27.00 -1.20
C PRO A 220 3.58 27.57 -1.77
N PRO A 221 3.89 27.36 -3.06
CA PRO A 221 5.07 27.90 -3.73
C PRO A 221 5.26 29.42 -3.54
N GLU A 222 4.16 30.14 -3.33
CA GLU A 222 4.10 31.58 -3.14
C GLU A 222 4.71 32.03 -1.81
N LEU A 223 4.90 31.11 -0.85
CA LEU A 223 5.53 31.40 0.44
C LEU A 223 7.06 31.44 0.37
N PHE A 224 7.67 31.08 -0.76
CA PHE A 224 9.12 31.01 -0.88
C PHE A 224 9.71 32.21 -1.62
N THR A 225 10.86 32.70 -1.12
CA THR A 225 11.55 33.90 -1.62
C THR A 225 12.07 33.77 -3.06
N LYS A 226 12.18 32.55 -3.60
CA LYS A 226 12.54 32.26 -4.99
C LYS A 226 11.53 31.26 -5.56
N ALA A 227 10.45 31.72 -6.16
CA ALA A 227 9.43 30.83 -6.69
C ALA A 227 10.02 29.81 -7.70
N PRO A 228 9.56 28.55 -7.69
CA PRO A 228 10.02 27.51 -8.62
C PRO A 228 9.82 27.92 -10.09
N THR A 229 10.81 27.63 -10.92
CA THR A 229 10.88 28.09 -12.32
C THR A 229 10.09 27.22 -13.30
N GLU A 230 9.91 25.93 -12.99
CA GLU A 230 9.21 24.98 -13.87
C GLU A 230 7.90 24.53 -13.22
N ARG A 231 6.78 24.93 -13.84
CA ARG A 231 5.42 24.52 -13.48
C ARG A 231 4.97 23.40 -14.42
N ARG A 232 4.41 22.33 -13.86
CA ARG A 232 3.80 21.23 -14.61
C ARG A 232 2.39 21.04 -14.13
N THR A 233 1.43 20.93 -15.03
CA THR A 233 0.03 20.72 -14.66
C THR A 233 -0.37 19.32 -15.10
N ALA A 234 -0.91 18.53 -14.19
CA ALA A 234 -1.47 17.23 -14.52
C ALA A 234 -2.60 17.40 -15.54
N HIS A 235 -2.80 16.40 -16.39
CA HIS A 235 -3.95 16.41 -17.30
C HIS A 235 -5.24 16.11 -16.53
N GLU A 236 -6.37 16.57 -17.06
CA GLU A 236 -7.67 16.20 -16.51
C GLU A 236 -7.88 14.70 -16.72
N VAL A 237 -8.19 14.00 -15.64
CA VAL A 237 -8.43 12.56 -15.68
C VAL A 237 -9.91 12.34 -15.98
N PRO A 238 -10.29 11.36 -16.84
CA PRO A 238 -11.69 11.13 -17.18
C PRO A 238 -12.58 11.00 -15.93
N LYS A 239 -13.74 11.68 -15.94
CA LYS A 239 -14.66 11.77 -14.78
C LYS A 239 -15.13 10.41 -14.23
N GLY A 240 -15.08 9.35 -15.04
CA GLY A 240 -15.46 7.99 -14.64
C GLY A 240 -14.35 7.20 -13.95
N ASP A 241 -13.09 7.64 -14.03
CA ASP A 241 -11.94 6.86 -13.58
C ASP A 241 -10.94 7.63 -12.69
N GLY A 242 -10.97 8.97 -12.74
CA GLY A 242 -9.95 9.82 -12.13
C GLY A 242 -9.98 10.02 -10.62
N GLY A 243 -10.61 9.14 -9.85
CA GLY A 243 -10.64 9.22 -8.40
C GLY A 243 -10.51 7.86 -7.72
N LEU A 244 -10.08 7.89 -6.47
CA LEU A 244 -9.73 6.68 -5.69
C LEU A 244 -10.66 6.43 -4.50
N LYS A 245 -11.76 7.18 -4.41
CA LYS A 245 -12.82 6.98 -3.41
C LYS A 245 -13.27 5.54 -3.32
N ASN A 246 -13.10 4.94 -2.15
CA ASN A 246 -13.52 3.59 -1.82
C ASN A 246 -12.96 2.50 -2.76
N LYS A 247 -11.92 2.82 -3.53
CA LYS A 247 -11.30 1.87 -4.46
C LYS A 247 -10.36 0.94 -3.71
N ILE A 248 -10.35 -0.32 -4.13
CA ILE A 248 -9.39 -1.33 -3.71
C ILE A 248 -8.83 -1.94 -4.98
N LEU A 249 -7.52 -1.89 -5.17
CA LEU A 249 -6.84 -2.52 -6.30
C LEU A 249 -6.18 -3.81 -5.82
N VAL A 250 -6.42 -4.90 -6.52
CA VAL A 250 -5.79 -6.20 -6.28
C VAL A 250 -5.11 -6.66 -7.55
N ILE A 251 -3.81 -6.95 -7.46
CA ILE A 251 -3.08 -7.60 -8.55
C ILE A 251 -3.25 -9.11 -8.35
N ASN A 252 -3.95 -9.74 -9.29
CA ASN A 252 -4.24 -11.16 -9.20
C ASN A 252 -3.02 -11.95 -9.69
N HIS A 253 -2.81 -13.10 -9.07
CA HIS A 253 -1.90 -14.11 -9.58
C HIS A 253 -2.60 -15.47 -9.49
N GLN A 254 -2.25 -16.37 -10.39
CA GLN A 254 -2.58 -17.77 -10.19
C GLN A 254 -1.69 -18.29 -9.07
N PRO A 255 -2.24 -18.92 -8.01
CA PRO A 255 -1.41 -19.62 -7.05
C PRO A 255 -0.61 -20.69 -7.81
N LYS A 256 0.72 -20.75 -7.64
CA LYS A 256 1.39 -22.03 -7.88
C LYS A 256 0.82 -22.97 -6.83
N VAL A 257 0.26 -24.10 -7.27
CA VAL A 257 -0.09 -25.20 -6.37
C VAL A 257 1.21 -25.69 -5.76
N GLU A 258 1.63 -25.10 -4.65
CA GLU A 258 2.66 -25.68 -3.82
C GLU A 258 2.11 -27.02 -3.33
N LYS A 259 2.73 -28.12 -3.77
CA LYS A 259 2.50 -29.44 -3.17
C LYS A 259 3.15 -29.46 -1.78
N THR A 260 2.66 -28.63 -0.85
CA THR A 260 3.00 -28.73 0.56
C THR A 260 1.93 -28.07 1.44
N SER A 261 1.32 -28.92 2.27
CA SER A 261 0.52 -28.63 3.48
C SER A 261 -0.90 -28.08 3.30
N LEU A 262 -1.84 -29.02 3.33
CA LEU A 262 -3.31 -28.95 3.43
C LEU A 262 -3.88 -28.22 4.67
N TYR A 263 -3.34 -27.07 5.11
CA TYR A 263 -3.94 -26.33 6.24
C TYR A 263 -3.82 -24.81 6.09
N SER A 264 -4.56 -24.22 5.15
CA SER A 264 -4.97 -22.82 5.27
C SER A 264 -6.25 -22.56 4.49
N SER A 265 -7.34 -23.22 4.88
CA SER A 265 -8.67 -22.85 4.40
C SER A 265 -9.61 -22.85 5.59
N HIS A 266 -10.21 -21.69 5.87
CA HIS A 266 -11.19 -21.43 6.92
C HIS A 266 -10.72 -21.74 8.34
N PHE A 267 -10.42 -20.70 9.14
CA PHE A 267 -10.28 -20.81 10.61
C PHE A 267 -9.70 -22.16 11.06
N THR A 268 -8.56 -22.57 10.49
CA THR A 268 -7.92 -23.80 10.94
C THR A 268 -7.52 -23.53 12.38
N MET A 269 -8.24 -24.17 13.30
CA MET A 269 -8.08 -24.05 14.74
C MET A 269 -6.70 -24.58 15.11
N PHE A 270 -5.73 -23.70 15.09
CA PHE A 270 -4.40 -23.95 15.62
C PHE A 270 -4.41 -23.65 17.11
N SER A 271 -3.71 -24.46 17.89
CA SER A 271 -3.44 -24.09 19.28
C SER A 271 -2.63 -22.78 19.32
N SER A 272 -2.69 -22.05 20.44
CA SER A 272 -1.94 -20.78 20.57
C SER A 272 -0.43 -20.95 20.28
N LYS A 273 0.13 -22.13 20.59
CA LYS A 273 1.53 -22.47 20.31
C LYS A 273 1.81 -22.70 18.82
N GLU A 274 0.86 -23.25 18.08
CA GLU A 274 1.00 -23.51 16.64
C GLU A 274 0.83 -22.23 15.82
N SER A 275 -0.13 -21.37 16.17
CA SER A 275 -0.28 -20.05 15.56
C SER A 275 0.97 -19.18 15.78
N GLU A 276 1.55 -19.23 16.97
CA GLU A 276 2.77 -18.50 17.32
C GLU A 276 4.02 -19.10 16.63
N ARG A 277 4.09 -20.42 16.47
CA ARG A 277 5.15 -21.09 15.71
C ARG A 277 5.08 -20.71 14.23
N LEU A 278 3.91 -20.84 13.61
CA LEU A 278 3.71 -20.50 12.20
C LEU A 278 4.01 -19.04 11.93
N PHE A 279 3.65 -18.14 12.85
CA PHE A 279 4.04 -16.73 12.80
C PHE A 279 5.55 -16.52 12.82
N ARG A 280 6.25 -17.13 13.78
CA ARG A 280 7.71 -17.03 13.90
C ARG A 280 8.42 -17.61 12.67
N GLU A 281 7.87 -18.68 12.11
CA GLU A 281 8.34 -19.28 10.86
C GLU A 281 8.06 -18.39 9.65
N ASP A 282 6.93 -17.69 9.63
CA ASP A 282 6.55 -16.78 8.55
C ASP A 282 7.37 -15.49 8.61
N LEU A 283 7.59 -14.90 9.80
CA LEU A 283 8.52 -13.80 10.01
C LEU A 283 9.96 -14.15 9.59
N ALA A 284 10.42 -15.35 9.96
CA ALA A 284 11.74 -15.86 9.59
C ALA A 284 11.86 -16.11 8.08
N ARG A 285 10.85 -16.74 7.45
CA ARG A 285 10.80 -16.92 5.98
C ARG A 285 10.74 -15.60 5.23
N LYS A 286 10.13 -14.57 5.82
CA LYS A 286 9.94 -13.23 5.24
C LYS A 286 11.11 -12.27 5.50
N ASN A 287 12.20 -12.73 6.14
CA ASN A 287 13.40 -11.94 6.44
C ASN A 287 13.11 -10.63 7.19
N ILE A 288 12.03 -10.61 7.98
CA ILE A 288 11.68 -9.47 8.84
C ILE A 288 12.61 -9.56 10.06
N PRO A 289 13.47 -8.56 10.32
CA PRO A 289 14.49 -8.67 11.37
C PRO A 289 13.87 -9.01 12.72
N ARG A 290 14.43 -10.02 13.39
CA ARG A 290 14.25 -10.17 14.83
C ARG A 290 14.92 -8.98 15.49
N THR A 291 14.17 -8.02 16.00
CA THR A 291 14.70 -7.17 17.06
C THR A 291 14.56 -7.95 18.35
N THR A 292 15.50 -8.87 18.61
CA THR A 292 15.75 -9.35 19.97
C THR A 292 16.28 -8.17 20.78
N PHE A 293 15.60 -7.81 21.86
CA PHE A 293 16.32 -7.30 23.03
C PHE A 293 16.81 -8.49 23.84
#